data_AF-A0AA39HHE9-F1
#
_entry.id   AF-A0AA39HHE9-F1
#
_cell.length_a   1.000
_cell.length_b   1.000
_cell.length_c   1.000
_cell.angle_alpha   90.00
_cell.angle_beta   90.00
_cell.angle_gamma   90.00
#
_symmetry.space_group_name_H-M   'P 1'
#
loop_
_entity.id
_entity.type
_entity.pdbx_description
1 polymer ?
#
loop_
_entity_poly.entity_id
_entity_poly.type
_entity_poly.pdbx_seq_one_letter_code
_entity_poly.pdbx_strand_id
1 'polypeptide(L)'
;MHSRLTTPLCLLLSLCLLVAPAEGLRRPKWDRFEAKKEVVASFCDVCIAAMIGVVYDLVQFKHLLLQQVEKRCRRLCHGDAVLERHCVETLSKGIVRVLDRAEMGLNPNKICSKFRFCFSGL
;
A
#
# COMPACT_ATOMS: atom_id res chain seq x y z
N MET A 1 34.82 4.36 -66.79
CA MET A 1 33.56 3.58 -66.77
C MET A 1 33.37 3.06 -65.35
N HIS A 2 32.58 3.77 -64.54
CA HIS A 2 31.22 3.37 -64.15
C HIS A 2 31.16 2.10 -63.28
N SER A 3 31.12 2.30 -61.96
CA SER A 3 30.45 1.42 -60.98
C SER A 3 29.96 2.34 -59.86
N ARG A 4 28.71 2.84 -59.92
CA ARG A 4 27.49 2.18 -59.40
C ARG A 4 27.64 1.70 -57.96
N LEU A 5 27.84 2.62 -57.02
CA LEU A 5 27.44 2.42 -55.63
C LEU A 5 26.07 3.07 -55.45
N THR A 6 25.07 2.24 -55.75
CA THR A 6 23.78 2.10 -55.09
C THR A 6 23.20 3.34 -54.39
N THR A 7 22.09 3.77 -54.98
CA THR A 7 21.13 4.82 -54.61
C THR A 7 20.15 4.55 -53.44
N PRO A 8 20.12 3.43 -52.68
CA PRO A 8 19.10 3.25 -51.64
C PRO A 8 19.42 3.99 -50.33
N LEU A 9 20.69 4.38 -50.06
CA LEU A 9 21.02 5.09 -48.81
C LEU A 9 20.53 6.55 -48.78
N CYS A 10 20.53 7.26 -49.91
CA CYS A 10 20.07 8.65 -49.95
C CYS A 10 18.56 8.79 -49.79
N LEU A 11 17.78 7.81 -50.27
CA LEU A 11 16.32 7.79 -50.12
C LEU A 11 15.89 7.42 -48.69
N LEU A 12 16.67 6.58 -47.99
CA LEU A 12 16.42 6.26 -46.58
C LEU A 12 16.70 7.46 -45.65
N LEU A 13 17.75 8.24 -45.92
CA LEU A 13 18.05 9.47 -45.16
C LEU A 13 17.00 10.57 -45.34
N SER A 14 16.37 10.65 -46.52
CA SER A 14 15.32 11.65 -46.78
C SER A 14 13.95 11.24 -46.22
N LEU A 15 13.67 9.93 -46.06
CA LEU A 15 12.49 9.47 -45.30
C LEU A 15 12.62 9.71 -43.78
N CYS A 16 13.83 9.60 -43.21
CA CYS A 16 14.04 9.86 -41.78
C CYS A 16 13.82 11.33 -41.38
N LEU A 17 14.05 12.28 -42.28
CA LEU A 17 13.84 13.72 -42.02
C LEU A 17 12.36 14.15 -42.10
N LEU A 18 11.51 13.38 -42.80
CA LEU A 18 10.05 13.63 -42.86
C LEU A 18 9.29 13.03 -41.67
N VAL A 19 9.93 12.15 -40.89
CA VAL A 19 9.41 11.57 -39.64
C VAL A 19 10.12 12.16 -38.42
N ALA A 20 10.60 13.40 -38.51
CA ALA A 20 10.90 14.18 -37.32
C ALA A 20 9.62 14.90 -36.89
N PRO A 21 8.99 14.55 -35.76
CA PRO A 21 7.88 15.33 -35.25
C PRO A 21 8.40 16.74 -34.95
N ALA A 22 7.64 17.74 -35.42
CA ALA A 22 7.93 19.15 -35.22
C ALA A 22 8.09 19.46 -33.73
N GLU A 23 9.34 19.57 -33.27
CA GLU A 23 9.68 20.19 -32.01
C GLU A 23 9.36 21.68 -32.11
N GLY A 24 8.20 22.06 -31.61
CA GLY A 24 7.74 23.43 -31.76
C GLY A 24 6.38 23.74 -31.17
N LEU A 25 6.02 23.20 -30.00
CA LEU A 25 4.94 23.78 -29.21
C LEU A 25 5.23 23.71 -27.71
N ARG A 26 5.84 24.78 -27.21
CA ARG A 26 5.97 25.17 -25.80
C ARG A 26 4.69 24.83 -25.00
N ARG A 27 4.73 23.82 -24.11
CA ARG A 27 3.96 23.80 -22.85
C ARG A 27 4.70 23.04 -21.73
N PRO A 28 5.62 23.69 -20.97
CA PRO A 28 6.28 23.13 -19.78
C PRO A 28 5.34 22.93 -18.57
N LYS A 29 4.02 22.88 -18.80
CA LYS A 29 2.99 22.79 -17.76
C LYS A 29 2.49 21.37 -17.57
N TRP A 30 2.60 20.49 -18.57
CA TRP A 30 2.06 19.12 -18.51
C TRP A 30 2.97 18.15 -17.73
N ASP A 31 4.29 18.24 -17.89
CA ASP A 31 5.26 17.40 -17.15
C ASP A 31 5.15 17.57 -15.63
N ARG A 32 4.85 18.79 -15.17
CA ARG A 32 4.64 19.09 -13.74
C ARG A 32 3.32 18.52 -13.22
N PHE A 33 2.33 18.29 -14.08
CA PHE A 33 1.07 17.65 -13.71
C PHE A 33 1.21 16.12 -13.68
N GLU A 34 1.98 15.53 -14.60
CA GLU A 34 2.27 14.09 -14.60
C GLU A 34 3.17 13.71 -13.44
N ALA A 35 4.25 14.44 -13.18
CA ALA A 35 5.11 14.21 -12.01
C ALA A 35 4.35 14.37 -10.68
N LYS A 36 3.39 15.30 -10.59
CA LYS A 36 2.52 15.43 -9.41
C LYS A 36 1.54 14.26 -9.27
N LYS A 37 1.01 13.71 -10.36
CA LYS A 37 0.16 12.52 -10.32
C LYS A 37 0.95 11.29 -9.89
N GLU A 38 2.17 11.11 -10.40
CA GLU A 38 3.04 9.98 -10.08
C GLU A 38 3.47 10.00 -8.61
N VAL A 39 3.84 11.17 -8.08
CA VAL A 39 4.18 11.33 -6.66
C VAL A 39 2.97 11.11 -5.74
N VAL A 40 1.77 11.56 -6.13
CA VAL A 40 0.54 11.34 -5.34
C VAL A 40 0.11 9.86 -5.35
N ALA A 41 0.21 9.17 -6.49
CA ALA A 41 -0.04 7.73 -6.56
C ALA A 41 0.94 6.97 -5.65
N SER A 42 2.22 7.37 -5.66
CA SER A 42 3.24 6.80 -4.78
C SER A 42 2.91 6.96 -3.28
N PHE A 43 2.39 8.12 -2.85
CA PHE A 43 1.99 8.32 -1.45
C PHE A 43 0.75 7.50 -1.05
N CYS A 44 -0.21 7.32 -1.96
CA CYS A 44 -1.37 6.46 -1.72
C CYS A 44 -0.92 5.01 -1.50
N ASP A 45 -0.08 4.48 -2.39
CA ASP A 45 0.42 3.10 -2.31
C ASP A 45 1.23 2.86 -1.03
N VAL A 46 2.12 3.80 -0.67
CA VAL A 46 2.89 3.73 0.58
C VAL A 46 1.98 3.74 1.79
N CYS A 47 0.93 4.58 1.81
CA CYS A 47 -0.02 4.61 2.91
C CYS A 47 -0.78 3.28 3.02
N ILE A 48 -1.30 2.76 1.91
CA ILE A 48 -2.04 1.49 1.90
C ILE A 48 -1.15 0.36 2.40
N ALA A 49 0.09 0.26 1.90
CA ALA A 49 1.05 -0.75 2.33
C ALA A 49 1.36 -0.64 3.84
N ALA A 50 1.60 0.57 4.35
CA ALA A 50 1.85 0.81 5.76
C ALA A 50 0.64 0.39 6.62
N MET A 51 -0.58 0.74 6.20
CA MET A 51 -1.81 0.40 6.93
C MET A 51 -2.12 -1.09 6.90
N ILE A 52 -1.80 -1.79 5.80
CA ILE A 52 -1.87 -3.27 5.76
C ILE A 52 -0.91 -3.86 6.80
N GLY A 53 0.30 -3.32 6.91
CA GLY A 53 1.26 -3.70 7.96
C GLY A 53 0.69 -3.50 9.37
N VAL A 54 0.06 -2.36 9.64
CA VAL A 54 -0.59 -2.09 10.93
C VAL A 54 -1.71 -3.10 11.24
N VAL A 55 -2.54 -3.45 10.25
CA VAL A 55 -3.59 -4.47 10.44
C VAL A 55 -2.98 -5.83 10.73
N TYR A 56 -1.93 -6.22 10.00
CA TYR A 56 -1.20 -7.46 10.25
C TYR A 56 -0.62 -7.51 11.67
N ASP A 57 0.05 -6.44 12.10
CA ASP A 57 0.63 -6.34 13.44
C ASP A 57 -0.45 -6.41 14.54
N LEU A 58 -1.62 -5.81 14.30
CA LEU A 58 -2.75 -5.89 15.23
C LEU A 58 -3.23 -7.35 15.40
N VAL A 59 -3.33 -8.10 14.31
CA VAL A 59 -3.69 -9.53 14.34
C VAL A 59 -2.63 -10.35 15.09
N GLN A 60 -1.35 -10.11 14.84
CA GLN A 60 -0.27 -10.77 15.58
C GLN A 60 -0.31 -10.42 17.07
N PHE A 61 -0.51 -9.15 17.40
CA PHE A 61 -0.61 -8.67 18.76
C PHE A 61 -1.79 -9.30 19.52
N LYS A 62 -2.93 -9.52 18.86
CA LYS A 62 -4.08 -10.25 19.41
C LYS A 62 -3.67 -11.63 19.93
N HIS A 63 -2.95 -12.41 19.12
CA HIS A 63 -2.50 -13.75 19.53
C HIS A 63 -1.55 -13.70 20.74
N LEU A 64 -0.61 -12.76 20.74
CA LEU A 64 0.33 -12.58 21.85
C LEU A 64 -0.39 -12.19 23.15
N LEU A 65 -1.37 -11.30 23.09
CA LEU A 65 -2.16 -10.91 24.25
C LEU A 65 -2.96 -12.08 24.83
N LEU A 66 -3.61 -12.89 23.99
CA LEU A 66 -4.37 -14.05 24.44
C LEU A 66 -3.47 -15.09 25.14
N GLN A 67 -2.28 -15.33 24.62
CA GLN A 67 -1.28 -16.17 25.30
C GLN A 67 -0.82 -15.58 26.64
N GLN A 68 -0.66 -14.25 26.72
CA GLN A 68 -0.31 -13.59 27.98
C GLN A 68 -1.43 -13.69 29.02
N VAL A 69 -2.70 -13.61 28.60
CA VAL A 69 -3.85 -13.82 29.47
C VAL A 69 -3.82 -15.22 30.07
N GLU A 70 -3.63 -16.25 29.25
CA GLU A 70 -3.55 -17.63 29.73
C GLU A 70 -2.44 -17.79 30.78
N LYS A 71 -1.23 -17.30 30.48
CA LYS A 71 -0.09 -17.34 31.42
C LYS A 71 -0.33 -16.54 32.70
N ARG A 72 -1.09 -15.44 32.65
CA ARG A 72 -1.40 -14.63 33.84
C ARG A 72 -2.51 -15.27 34.68
N CYS A 73 -3.58 -15.75 34.05
CA CYS A 73 -4.66 -16.45 34.74
C CYS A 73 -4.15 -17.69 35.48
N ARG A 74 -3.32 -18.52 34.83
CA ARG A 74 -2.70 -19.68 35.49
C ARG A 74 -1.93 -19.31 36.75
N ARG A 75 -1.16 -18.20 36.71
CA ARG A 75 -0.40 -17.71 37.86
C ARG A 75 -1.29 -17.17 38.97
N LEU A 76 -2.38 -16.49 38.63
CA LEU A 76 -3.30 -15.88 39.60
C LEU A 76 -4.24 -16.90 40.25
N CYS A 77 -4.62 -17.95 39.53
CA CYS A 77 -5.60 -18.93 39.99
C CYS A 77 -4.97 -20.10 40.77
N HIS A 78 -3.64 -20.13 40.93
CA HIS A 78 -2.92 -21.13 41.73
C HIS A 78 -3.31 -22.61 41.42
N GLY A 79 -3.70 -22.92 40.18
CA GLY A 79 -4.10 -24.26 39.77
C GLY A 79 -5.58 -24.61 39.97
N ASP A 80 -6.42 -23.68 40.43
CA ASP A 80 -7.88 -23.84 40.37
C ASP A 80 -8.35 -23.81 38.92
N ALA A 81 -8.68 -24.98 38.38
CA ALA A 81 -9.06 -25.15 36.99
C ALA A 81 -10.42 -24.51 36.61
N VAL A 82 -11.30 -24.25 37.58
CA VAL A 82 -12.58 -23.57 37.33
C VAL A 82 -12.34 -22.07 37.27
N LEU A 83 -11.61 -21.53 38.23
CA LEU A 83 -11.27 -20.11 38.27
C LEU A 83 -10.36 -19.70 37.11
N GLU A 84 -9.38 -20.53 36.75
CA GLU A 84 -8.50 -20.29 35.59
C GLU A 84 -9.31 -20.21 34.29
N ARG A 85 -10.20 -21.17 34.05
CA ARG A 85 -11.09 -21.16 32.87
C ARG A 85 -11.94 -19.90 32.82
N HIS A 86 -12.57 -19.54 33.94
CA HIS A 86 -13.40 -18.34 34.00
C HIS A 86 -12.59 -17.05 33.74
N CYS A 87 -11.38 -16.96 34.29
CA CYS A 87 -10.44 -15.85 34.07
C CYS A 87 -10.06 -15.73 32.58
N VAL A 88 -9.59 -16.83 31.98
CA VAL A 88 -9.16 -16.87 30.59
C VAL A 88 -10.30 -16.50 29.66
N GLU A 89 -11.49 -17.10 29.84
CA GLU A 89 -12.63 -16.81 29.00
C GLU A 89 -13.07 -15.34 29.09
N THR A 90 -13.18 -14.80 30.30
CA THR A 90 -13.70 -13.44 30.51
C THR A 90 -12.75 -12.40 29.90
N LEU A 91 -11.45 -12.52 30.17
CA LEU A 91 -10.45 -11.59 29.65
C LEU A 91 -10.27 -11.75 28.14
N SER A 92 -10.22 -12.98 27.63
CA SER A 92 -10.07 -13.24 26.20
C SER A 92 -11.26 -12.70 25.41
N LYS A 93 -12.49 -12.92 25.87
CA LYS A 93 -13.70 -12.35 25.25
C LYS A 93 -13.65 -10.82 25.21
N GLY A 94 -13.17 -10.18 26.28
CA GLY A 94 -12.98 -8.73 26.33
C GLY A 94 -11.96 -8.23 25.29
N ILE A 95 -10.78 -8.85 25.26
CA ILE A 95 -9.69 -8.50 24.34
C ILE A 95 -10.13 -8.68 22.89
N VAL A 96 -10.74 -9.82 22.54
CA VAL A 96 -11.23 -10.10 21.19
C VAL A 96 -12.21 -9.01 20.75
N ARG A 97 -13.20 -8.65 21.58
CA ARG A 97 -14.17 -7.59 21.24
C ARG A 97 -13.52 -6.23 21.00
N VAL A 98 -12.51 -5.86 21.79
CA VAL A 98 -11.81 -4.58 21.63
C VAL A 98 -10.99 -4.57 20.35
N LEU A 99 -10.24 -5.64 20.08
CA LEU A 99 -9.36 -5.71 18.93
C LEU A 99 -10.14 -5.88 17.62
N ASP A 100 -11.23 -6.64 17.60
CA ASP A 100 -12.09 -6.77 16.41
C ASP A 100 -12.70 -5.40 16.04
N ARG A 101 -13.09 -4.59 17.04
CA ARG A 101 -13.55 -3.21 16.80
C ARG A 101 -12.44 -2.32 16.25
N ALA A 102 -11.22 -2.48 16.73
CA ALA A 102 -10.08 -1.74 16.22
C ALA A 102 -9.80 -2.14 14.76
N GLU A 103 -9.77 -3.43 14.44
CA GLU A 103 -9.55 -3.96 13.09
C GLU A 103 -10.57 -3.43 12.08
N MET A 104 -11.87 -3.47 12.42
CA MET A 104 -12.94 -2.90 11.58
C MET A 104 -12.75 -1.40 11.30
N GLY A 105 -12.12 -0.68 12.24
CA GLY A 105 -11.79 0.74 12.09
C GLY A 105 -10.59 1.02 11.19
N LEU A 106 -9.75 0.01 10.92
CA LEU A 106 -8.45 0.15 10.24
C LEU A 106 -8.48 -0.16 8.74
N ASN A 107 -9.61 0.08 8.06
CA ASN A 107 -9.68 -0.08 6.60
C ASN A 107 -8.62 0.83 5.92
N PRO A 108 -7.61 0.27 5.22
CA PRO A 108 -6.49 1.03 4.67
C PRO A 108 -6.95 2.13 3.70
N ASN A 109 -7.85 1.80 2.78
CA ASN A 109 -8.39 2.76 1.80
C ASN A 109 -9.09 3.92 2.50
N LYS A 110 -9.97 3.63 3.47
CA LYS A 110 -10.71 4.66 4.20
C LYS A 110 -9.77 5.60 4.98
N ILE A 111 -8.73 5.04 5.60
CA ILE A 111 -7.74 5.82 6.36
C ILE A 111 -6.89 6.68 5.42
N CYS A 112 -6.33 6.08 4.37
CA CYS A 112 -5.47 6.79 3.43
C CYS A 112 -6.23 7.88 2.65
N SER A 113 -7.52 7.65 2.34
CA SER A 113 -8.39 8.71 1.79
C SER A 113 -8.70 9.80 2.81
N LYS A 114 -8.91 9.47 4.09
CA LYS A 114 -9.15 10.46 5.15
C LYS A 114 -7.96 11.42 5.33
N PHE A 115 -6.74 10.90 5.20
CA PHE A 115 -5.51 11.71 5.24
C PHE A 115 -5.17 12.37 3.90
N ARG A 116 -6.00 12.20 2.87
CA ARG A 116 -5.79 12.72 1.50
C ARG A 116 -4.51 12.21 0.83
N PHE A 117 -4.02 11.05 1.25
CA PHE A 117 -2.97 10.33 0.52
C PHE A 117 -3.54 9.64 -0.72
N CYS A 118 -4.77 9.14 -0.61
CA CYS A 118 -5.54 8.60 -1.73
C CYS A 118 -6.68 9.56 -2.08
N PHE A 119 -6.85 9.88 -3.35
CA PHE A 119 -8.02 10.62 -3.84
C PHE A 119 -9.01 9.62 -4.43
N SER A 120 -10.25 9.64 -3.94
CA SER A 120 -11.34 8.84 -4.50
C SER A 120 -11.71 9.41 -5.88
N GLY A 121 -11.02 9.00 -6.96
CA GLY A 121 -11.34 9.49 -8.31
C GLY A 121 -10.26 9.39 -9.39
N LEU A 122 -9.41 8.36 -9.39
CA LEU A 122 -8.72 7.92 -10.61
C LEU A 122 -8.97 6.43 -10.86
#